data_AF-A0AAW9DAK2-F1
#
_entry.id   AF-A0AAW9DAK2-F1
#
_cell.length_a   1.000
_cell.length_b   1.000
_cell.length_c   1.000
_cell.angle_alpha   90.00
_cell.angle_beta   90.00
_cell.angle_gamma   90.00
#
_symmetry.space_group_name_H-M   'P 1'
#
loop_
_entity.id
_entity.type
_entity.pdbx_description
1 polymer ?
#
loop_
_entity_poly.entity_id
_entity_poly.type
_entity_poly.pdbx_seq_one_letter_code
_entity_poly.pdbx_strand_id
1 'polypeptide(L)'
;MFYNIEKEELQTKYIEYLKLTGSLSRLFSDSLAPYLYYRAAENIFCLGFEAENLSRSDISIDSKKGNIGFGLKTFLHGNGKTFQKVAEFNAIRDEYANKSDREIIDFISQARNKRLDICLEGYGVDSLIYHCLTRSDNLISIYEFPMDKVKIDGIKKIARNKNTIQFEDGINEYSFNLSKSTLYKRFICKDSLEDIKVDILENPFEVLANLSVSQSSILKEVSTYPFIYLPLYAPSSKDLEPALASGINQWNAGGRDRNQDELYIPVPAWIHKKFEGFFPDNNDDKFELELPDGQILNAKMCQAGQKGLMSNPNKALGKWVLRDVLKVPVGTLVDRKYLDMIGIDSVIVFKISDTRYKIDFASIGKFEEFKDTHEN
;
A
#
# COMPACT_ATOMS: atom_id res chain seq x y z
N MET A 1 -13.73 -18.15 -2.16
CA MET A 1 -13.00 -17.59 -1.01
C MET A 1 -11.63 -18.23 -1.00
N PHE A 2 -10.59 -17.41 -0.99
CA PHE A 2 -9.18 -17.83 -1.01
C PHE A 2 -8.89 -18.84 0.09
N TYR A 3 -9.30 -18.54 1.34
CA TYR A 3 -9.08 -19.42 2.48
C TYR A 3 -9.49 -20.88 2.19
N ASN A 4 -10.71 -21.12 1.70
CA ASN A 4 -11.27 -22.46 1.49
C ASN A 4 -10.57 -23.28 0.38
N ILE A 5 -9.86 -22.63 -0.55
CA ILE A 5 -9.18 -23.30 -1.67
C ILE A 5 -7.69 -23.51 -1.40
N GLU A 6 -7.17 -22.94 -0.31
CA GLU A 6 -5.78 -23.13 0.08
C GLU A 6 -5.51 -24.53 0.61
N LYS A 7 -4.23 -24.91 0.61
CA LYS A 7 -3.81 -26.22 1.12
C LYS A 7 -4.10 -26.32 2.61
N GLU A 8 -4.65 -27.45 3.04
CA GLU A 8 -4.98 -27.74 4.44
C GLU A 8 -3.79 -27.57 5.39
N GLU A 9 -2.57 -27.89 4.92
CA GLU A 9 -1.33 -27.65 5.66
C GLU A 9 -1.09 -26.17 5.97
N LEU A 10 -1.32 -25.28 4.99
CA LEU A 10 -1.15 -23.83 5.16
C LEU A 10 -2.26 -23.24 6.04
N GLN A 11 -3.49 -23.70 5.89
CA GLN A 11 -4.60 -23.33 6.77
C GLN A 11 -4.30 -23.71 8.22
N THR A 12 -3.83 -24.95 8.45
CA THR A 12 -3.46 -25.45 9.78
C THR A 12 -2.36 -24.59 10.40
N LYS A 13 -1.28 -24.34 9.65
CA LYS A 13 -0.17 -23.47 10.07
C LYS A 13 -0.65 -22.06 10.43
N TYR A 14 -1.52 -21.48 9.60
CA TYR A 14 -2.11 -20.16 9.86
C TYR A 14 -2.95 -20.13 11.15
N ILE A 15 -3.81 -21.14 11.34
CA ILE A 15 -4.63 -21.29 12.55
C ILE A 15 -3.74 -21.44 13.79
N GLU A 16 -2.70 -22.26 13.73
CA GLU A 16 -1.78 -22.47 14.85
C GLU A 16 -1.09 -21.17 15.28
N TYR A 17 -0.60 -20.38 14.32
CA TYR A 17 0.00 -19.08 14.63
C TYR A 17 -0.98 -18.07 15.21
N LEU A 18 -2.24 -18.06 14.73
CA LEU A 18 -3.30 -17.24 15.32
C LEU A 18 -3.63 -17.70 16.75
N LYS A 19 -3.73 -19.01 16.99
CA LYS A 19 -3.98 -19.57 18.34
C LYS A 19 -2.84 -19.23 19.29
N LEU A 20 -1.60 -19.45 18.88
CA LEU A 20 -0.42 -19.17 19.69
C LEU A 20 -0.30 -17.68 20.00
N THR A 21 -0.48 -16.82 19.02
CA THR A 21 -0.40 -15.37 19.24
C THR A 21 -1.57 -14.88 20.09
N GLY A 22 -2.78 -15.39 19.84
CA GLY A 22 -3.98 -15.08 20.61
C GLY A 22 -3.91 -15.59 22.06
N SER A 23 -3.24 -16.71 22.33
CA SER A 23 -3.12 -17.21 23.71
C SER A 23 -2.28 -16.29 24.59
N LEU A 24 -1.39 -15.50 23.98
CA LEU A 24 -0.53 -14.51 24.65
C LEU A 24 -1.23 -13.17 24.92
N SER A 25 -2.56 -13.07 24.77
CA SER A 25 -3.33 -11.82 24.90
C SER A 25 -3.05 -11.03 26.18
N ARG A 26 -2.87 -11.73 27.31
CA ARG A 26 -2.61 -11.11 28.62
C ARG A 26 -1.25 -10.42 28.75
N LEU A 27 -0.38 -10.52 27.74
CA LEU A 27 0.78 -9.63 27.63
C LEU A 27 0.38 -8.17 27.36
N PHE A 28 -0.79 -7.95 26.75
CA PHE A 28 -1.20 -6.66 26.20
C PHE A 28 -2.59 -6.19 26.64
N SER A 29 -3.46 -7.11 27.08
CA SER A 29 -4.86 -6.80 27.38
C SER A 29 -5.47 -7.77 28.39
N ASP A 30 -6.34 -7.25 29.27
CA ASP A 30 -7.16 -8.03 30.19
C ASP A 30 -8.48 -8.54 29.55
N SER A 31 -8.73 -8.26 28.28
CA SER A 31 -9.94 -8.69 27.57
C SER A 31 -9.93 -10.20 27.28
N LEU A 32 -11.11 -10.83 27.33
CA LEU A 32 -11.29 -12.20 26.85
C LEU A 32 -11.32 -12.31 25.32
N ALA A 33 -11.51 -11.20 24.59
CA ALA A 33 -11.35 -11.21 23.14
C ALA A 33 -9.85 -11.24 22.81
N PRO A 34 -9.34 -12.29 22.13
CA PRO A 34 -7.90 -12.47 21.94
C PRO A 34 -7.25 -11.22 21.35
N TYR A 35 -6.27 -10.61 22.00
CA TYR A 35 -5.59 -9.43 21.50
C TYR A 35 -4.65 -9.80 20.35
N LEU A 36 -4.96 -9.31 19.16
CA LEU A 36 -4.15 -9.50 17.96
C LEU A 36 -3.80 -8.13 17.38
N TYR A 37 -2.55 -7.71 17.56
CA TYR A 37 -2.05 -6.47 16.96
C TYR A 37 -2.01 -6.60 15.44
N TYR A 38 -2.36 -5.53 14.72
CA TYR A 38 -2.56 -5.61 13.27
C TYR A 38 -1.30 -6.07 12.51
N ARG A 39 -0.10 -5.63 12.89
CA ARG A 39 1.16 -6.13 12.30
C ARG A 39 1.41 -7.60 12.60
N ALA A 40 1.00 -8.09 13.75
CA ALA A 40 1.11 -9.51 14.05
C ALA A 40 0.19 -10.32 13.12
N ALA A 41 -1.05 -9.87 12.93
CA ALA A 41 -1.98 -10.49 11.98
C ALA A 41 -1.44 -10.51 10.54
N GLU A 42 -0.86 -9.40 10.08
CA GLU A 42 -0.22 -9.30 8.75
C GLU A 42 0.93 -10.30 8.59
N ASN A 43 1.84 -10.35 9.56
CA ASN A 43 2.96 -11.27 9.55
C ASN A 43 2.51 -12.73 9.61
N ILE A 44 1.51 -13.04 10.45
CA ILE A 44 0.95 -14.39 10.58
C ILE A 44 0.31 -14.83 9.26
N PHE A 45 -0.40 -13.93 8.57
CA PHE A 45 -0.96 -14.23 7.24
C PHE A 45 0.15 -14.55 6.23
N CYS A 46 1.19 -13.71 6.17
CA CYS A 46 2.32 -13.93 5.26
C CYS A 46 3.07 -15.23 5.56
N LEU A 47 3.32 -15.55 6.85
CA LEU A 47 4.02 -16.76 7.26
C LEU A 47 3.16 -18.03 7.11
N GLY A 48 1.87 -17.93 7.43
CA GLY A 48 0.91 -19.03 7.40
C GLY A 48 0.59 -19.48 5.97
N PHE A 49 0.35 -18.51 5.07
CA PHE A 49 0.02 -18.79 3.67
C PHE A 49 1.21 -18.65 2.71
N GLU A 50 2.41 -18.36 3.22
CA GLU A 50 3.60 -18.10 2.39
C GLU A 50 3.34 -16.99 1.35
N ALA A 51 2.69 -15.91 1.79
CA ALA A 51 2.38 -14.75 0.98
C ALA A 51 3.52 -13.72 1.07
N GLU A 52 3.68 -12.92 0.00
CA GLU A 52 4.58 -11.77 -0.01
C GLU A 52 4.02 -10.67 0.91
N ASN A 53 4.88 -10.14 1.78
CA ASN A 53 4.52 -9.05 2.67
C ASN A 53 4.73 -7.71 1.96
N LEU A 54 3.62 -6.99 1.72
CA LEU A 54 3.60 -5.69 1.07
C LEU A 54 3.27 -4.56 2.05
N SER A 55 3.19 -4.85 3.34
CA SER A 55 2.74 -3.93 4.38
C SER A 55 3.65 -2.72 4.64
N ARG A 56 4.79 -2.66 3.93
CA ARG A 56 5.72 -1.52 3.88
C ARG A 56 5.55 -0.67 2.62
N SER A 57 4.91 -1.21 1.60
CA SER A 57 4.50 -0.49 0.42
C SER A 57 3.20 0.23 0.77
N ASP A 58 3.17 1.56 0.68
CA ASP A 58 2.06 2.38 1.17
C ASP A 58 0.92 2.41 0.15
N ILE A 59 0.28 1.24 -0.02
CA ILE A 59 -0.67 0.91 -1.08
C ILE A 59 -1.91 0.19 -0.51
N SER A 60 -2.89 -0.17 -1.36
CA SER A 60 -4.21 -0.63 -0.90
C SER A 60 -4.26 -2.08 -0.37
N ILE A 61 -3.17 -2.83 -0.50
CA ILE A 61 -3.04 -4.22 -0.02
C ILE A 61 -1.83 -4.35 0.91
N ASP A 62 -1.95 -5.24 1.89
CA ASP A 62 -0.92 -5.52 2.89
C ASP A 62 -0.08 -6.75 2.53
N SER A 63 -0.60 -7.62 1.65
CA SER A 63 0.10 -8.82 1.18
C SER A 63 -0.39 -9.29 -0.19
N LYS A 64 0.40 -10.15 -0.83
CA LYS A 64 0.10 -10.75 -2.14
C LYS A 64 0.42 -12.24 -2.14
N LYS A 65 -0.46 -13.07 -2.74
CA LYS A 65 -0.21 -14.49 -3.01
C LYS A 65 -0.63 -14.82 -4.43
N GLY A 66 0.34 -15.19 -5.27
CA GLY A 66 0.11 -15.39 -6.70
C GLY A 66 -0.49 -14.12 -7.33
N ASN A 67 -1.65 -14.26 -7.97
CA ASN A 67 -2.36 -13.15 -8.62
C ASN A 67 -3.46 -12.54 -7.73
N ILE A 68 -3.39 -12.70 -6.41
CA ILE A 68 -4.37 -12.16 -5.47
C ILE A 68 -3.69 -11.18 -4.52
N GLY A 69 -4.23 -9.96 -4.43
CA GLY A 69 -3.86 -8.96 -3.43
C GLY A 69 -4.80 -8.97 -2.23
N PHE A 70 -4.27 -8.79 -1.02
CA PHE A 70 -5.04 -8.88 0.23
C PHE A 70 -4.95 -7.61 1.06
N GLY A 71 -6.11 -7.03 1.37
CA GLY A 71 -6.24 -6.06 2.46
C GLY A 71 -6.59 -6.78 3.75
N LEU A 72 -5.70 -6.74 4.73
CA LEU A 72 -5.82 -7.45 5.99
C LEU A 72 -6.51 -6.55 7.02
N LYS A 73 -7.57 -7.06 7.66
CA LYS A 73 -8.34 -6.32 8.66
C LYS A 73 -8.47 -7.13 9.94
N THR A 74 -8.21 -6.50 11.08
CA THR A 74 -8.45 -7.11 12.38
C THR A 74 -9.31 -6.17 13.23
N PHE A 75 -10.44 -6.65 13.74
CA PHE A 75 -11.36 -5.84 14.56
C PHE A 75 -12.21 -6.69 15.52
N LEU A 76 -12.86 -6.04 16.50
CA LEU A 76 -13.80 -6.73 17.39
C LEU A 76 -15.08 -7.09 16.65
N HIS A 77 -15.63 -8.28 16.91
CA HIS A 77 -16.82 -8.79 16.22
C HIS A 77 -18.07 -7.94 16.51
N GLY A 78 -18.31 -7.60 17.78
CA GLY A 78 -19.48 -6.82 18.20
C GLY A 78 -20.79 -7.49 17.76
N ASN A 79 -21.60 -6.79 16.96
CA ASN A 79 -22.85 -7.31 16.40
C ASN A 79 -22.69 -7.93 14.99
N GLY A 80 -21.45 -8.20 14.56
CA GLY A 80 -21.14 -8.71 13.22
C GLY A 80 -21.33 -7.69 12.08
N LYS A 81 -21.70 -6.43 12.37
CA LYS A 81 -21.94 -5.39 11.37
C LYS A 81 -21.15 -4.12 11.70
N THR A 82 -19.97 -3.99 11.12
CA THR A 82 -19.05 -2.90 11.48
C THR A 82 -18.56 -2.10 10.29
N PHE A 83 -18.37 -0.80 10.47
CA PHE A 83 -17.72 0.06 9.50
C PHE A 83 -16.21 0.05 9.74
N GLN A 84 -15.44 -0.40 8.75
CA GLN A 84 -13.98 -0.39 8.83
C GLN A 84 -13.40 0.57 7.78
N LYS A 85 -12.31 1.25 8.14
CA LYS A 85 -11.61 2.16 7.24
C LYS A 85 -11.11 1.36 6.04
N VAL A 86 -11.32 1.90 4.84
CA VAL A 86 -10.97 1.24 3.58
C VAL A 86 -10.24 2.17 2.62
N ALA A 87 -10.26 3.48 2.84
CA ALA A 87 -9.41 4.47 2.15
C ALA A 87 -9.38 5.79 2.94
N GLU A 88 -8.35 6.61 2.71
CA GLU A 88 -8.15 7.92 3.33
C GLU A 88 -7.65 8.95 2.31
N PHE A 89 -8.15 10.19 2.40
CA PHE A 89 -8.08 11.20 1.34
C PHE A 89 -7.68 12.58 1.87
N ASN A 90 -6.78 12.63 2.86
CA ASN A 90 -6.37 13.89 3.50
C ASN A 90 -5.76 14.89 2.50
N ALA A 91 -4.93 14.42 1.57
CA ALA A 91 -4.23 15.26 0.60
C ALA A 91 -5.15 15.97 -0.40
N ILE A 92 -6.36 15.43 -0.65
CA ILE A 92 -7.32 15.98 -1.62
C ILE A 92 -8.54 16.62 -0.95
N ARG A 93 -8.45 16.97 0.33
CA ARG A 93 -9.59 17.54 1.07
C ARG A 93 -10.15 18.79 0.42
N ASP A 94 -9.28 19.68 -0.05
CA ASP A 94 -9.67 20.97 -0.64
C ASP A 94 -10.43 20.81 -1.97
N GLU A 95 -10.24 19.67 -2.65
CA GLU A 95 -10.90 19.36 -3.93
C GLU A 95 -12.40 19.06 -3.78
N TYR A 96 -12.83 18.58 -2.61
CA TYR A 96 -14.22 18.19 -2.39
C TYR A 96 -14.90 18.90 -1.22
N ALA A 97 -14.16 19.55 -0.32
CA ALA A 97 -14.73 20.12 0.91
C ALA A 97 -15.89 21.10 0.68
N ASN A 98 -15.87 21.84 -0.43
CA ASN A 98 -16.88 22.85 -0.78
C ASN A 98 -17.95 22.36 -1.77
N LYS A 99 -17.97 21.06 -2.10
CA LYS A 99 -18.91 20.46 -3.04
C LYS A 99 -20.18 19.95 -2.35
N SER A 100 -21.23 19.67 -3.13
CA SER A 100 -22.43 19.01 -2.61
C SER A 100 -22.14 17.58 -2.17
N ASP A 101 -22.99 17.01 -1.31
CA ASP A 101 -22.82 15.64 -0.81
C ASP A 101 -22.70 14.62 -1.94
N ARG A 102 -23.49 14.78 -3.00
CA ARG A 102 -23.42 13.89 -4.17
C ARG A 102 -22.06 13.97 -4.84
N GLU A 103 -21.59 15.19 -5.13
CA GLU A 103 -20.30 15.40 -5.78
C GLU A 103 -19.12 14.92 -4.92
N ILE A 104 -19.18 15.09 -3.59
CA ILE A 104 -18.18 14.55 -2.67
C ILE A 104 -18.13 13.03 -2.80
N ILE A 105 -19.29 12.36 -2.73
CA ILE A 105 -19.36 10.91 -2.78
C ILE A 105 -18.92 10.38 -4.14
N ASP A 106 -19.30 11.02 -5.25
CA ASP A 106 -18.86 10.64 -6.58
C ASP A 106 -17.33 10.77 -6.71
N PHE A 107 -16.74 11.88 -6.25
CA PHE A 107 -15.29 12.10 -6.28
C PHE A 107 -14.52 11.08 -5.44
N ILE A 108 -14.94 10.85 -4.19
CA ILE A 108 -14.30 9.88 -3.28
C ILE A 108 -14.41 8.46 -3.83
N SER A 109 -15.53 8.12 -4.46
CA SER A 109 -15.75 6.81 -5.09
C SER A 109 -14.84 6.61 -6.30
N GLN A 110 -14.69 7.62 -7.15
CA GLN A 110 -13.76 7.60 -8.29
C GLN A 110 -12.31 7.47 -7.83
N ALA A 111 -11.89 8.29 -6.86
CA ALA A 111 -10.53 8.25 -6.31
C ALA A 111 -10.20 6.88 -5.70
N ARG A 112 -11.13 6.29 -4.93
CA ARG A 112 -10.98 4.92 -4.43
C ARG A 112 -10.82 3.91 -5.57
N ASN A 113 -11.72 3.94 -6.55
CA ASN A 113 -11.71 2.97 -7.65
C ASN A 113 -10.39 3.03 -8.42
N LYS A 114 -9.87 4.24 -8.65
CA LYS A 114 -8.58 4.45 -9.29
C LYS A 114 -7.42 3.86 -8.48
N ARG A 115 -7.44 3.97 -7.15
CA ARG A 115 -6.44 3.35 -6.27
C ARG A 115 -6.46 1.82 -6.34
N LEU A 116 -7.64 1.22 -6.45
CA LEU A 116 -7.76 -0.23 -6.65
C LEU A 116 -7.24 -0.65 -8.03
N ASP A 117 -7.50 0.13 -9.08
CA ASP A 117 -6.93 -0.11 -10.42
C ASP A 117 -5.41 -0.06 -10.43
N ILE A 118 -4.84 0.97 -9.80
CA ILE A 118 -3.39 1.11 -9.60
C ILE A 118 -2.81 -0.11 -8.90
N CYS A 119 -3.51 -0.63 -7.90
CA CYS A 119 -3.05 -1.77 -7.12
C CYS A 119 -3.09 -3.09 -7.93
N LEU A 120 -4.18 -3.35 -8.66
CA LEU A 120 -4.30 -4.53 -9.54
C LEU A 120 -3.15 -4.58 -10.54
N GLU A 121 -2.90 -3.45 -11.21
CA GLU A 121 -1.95 -3.38 -12.31
C GLU A 121 -0.51 -3.26 -11.81
N GLY A 122 -0.26 -2.40 -10.83
CA GLY A 122 1.08 -2.15 -10.29
C GLY A 122 1.70 -3.38 -9.63
N TYR A 123 0.88 -4.27 -9.08
CA TYR A 123 1.33 -5.52 -8.47
C TYR A 123 1.04 -6.75 -9.33
N GLY A 124 0.51 -6.60 -10.55
CA GLY A 124 0.19 -7.72 -11.42
C GLY A 124 -0.74 -8.76 -10.76
N VAL A 125 -1.79 -8.30 -10.09
CA VAL A 125 -2.81 -9.15 -9.45
C VAL A 125 -4.16 -9.02 -10.17
N ASP A 126 -4.86 -10.14 -10.31
CA ASP A 126 -6.13 -10.23 -11.04
C ASP A 126 -7.34 -9.90 -10.16
N SER A 127 -7.18 -10.04 -8.84
CA SER A 127 -8.26 -9.81 -7.87
C SER A 127 -7.74 -9.30 -6.53
N LEU A 128 -8.62 -8.58 -5.83
CA LEU A 128 -8.35 -8.02 -4.51
C LEU A 128 -9.38 -8.55 -3.50
N ILE A 129 -8.90 -8.98 -2.33
CA ILE A 129 -9.72 -9.56 -1.25
C ILE A 129 -9.44 -8.83 0.05
N TYR A 130 -10.49 -8.51 0.81
CA TYR A 130 -10.34 -8.23 2.23
C TYR A 130 -10.34 -9.54 3.00
N HIS A 131 -9.22 -9.89 3.62
CA HIS A 131 -9.15 -11.01 4.58
C HIS A 131 -9.26 -10.44 6.00
N CYS A 132 -10.34 -10.81 6.69
CA CYS A 132 -10.77 -10.19 7.94
C CYS A 132 -10.72 -11.19 9.09
N LEU A 133 -10.06 -10.79 10.17
CA LEU A 133 -10.10 -11.47 11.46
C LEU A 133 -10.99 -10.69 12.41
N THR A 134 -12.08 -11.30 12.85
CA THR A 134 -12.93 -10.72 13.90
C THR A 134 -12.69 -11.42 15.23
N ARG A 135 -12.76 -10.67 16.33
CA ARG A 135 -12.40 -11.16 17.66
C ARG A 135 -13.58 -11.00 18.63
N SER A 136 -13.90 -12.06 19.34
CA SER A 136 -14.84 -12.08 20.46
C SER A 136 -14.27 -12.97 21.57
N ASP A 137 -14.99 -13.11 22.69
CA ASP A 137 -14.51 -13.86 23.85
C ASP A 137 -13.99 -15.25 23.46
N ASN A 138 -12.69 -15.47 23.68
CA ASN A 138 -11.95 -16.69 23.38
C ASN A 138 -12.05 -17.19 21.92
N LEU A 139 -12.37 -16.30 20.98
CA LEU A 139 -12.63 -16.68 19.59
C LEU A 139 -12.03 -15.69 18.61
N ILE A 140 -11.37 -16.22 17.57
CA ILE A 140 -10.99 -15.51 16.36
C ILE A 140 -11.76 -16.16 15.20
N SER A 141 -12.49 -15.36 14.42
CA SER A 141 -13.24 -15.84 13.26
C SER A 141 -12.70 -15.24 11.97
N ILE A 142 -12.58 -16.07 10.93
CA ILE A 142 -12.07 -15.70 9.61
C ILE A 142 -13.23 -15.35 8.67
N TYR A 143 -13.10 -14.25 7.95
CA TYR A 143 -14.02 -13.84 6.88
C TYR A 143 -13.26 -13.32 5.68
N GLU A 144 -13.82 -13.50 4.49
CA GLU A 144 -13.31 -12.88 3.27
C GLU A 144 -14.40 -12.15 2.53
N PHE A 145 -14.03 -11.00 1.98
CA PHE A 145 -14.92 -10.17 1.19
C PHE A 145 -14.20 -9.71 -0.07
N PRO A 146 -14.89 -9.62 -1.22
CA PRO A 146 -14.34 -8.93 -2.37
C PRO A 146 -13.96 -7.48 -2.01
N MET A 147 -12.79 -7.03 -2.46
CA MET A 147 -12.39 -5.63 -2.38
C MET A 147 -12.88 -4.90 -3.65
N ASP A 148 -14.20 -4.82 -3.78
CA ASP A 148 -14.83 -4.27 -4.98
C ASP A 148 -14.63 -2.75 -5.13
N LYS A 149 -14.62 -2.34 -6.39
CA LYS A 149 -14.86 -0.95 -6.78
C LYS A 149 -16.28 -0.53 -6.40
N VAL A 150 -16.43 0.73 -6.00
CA VAL A 150 -17.74 1.35 -5.78
C VAL A 150 -18.47 1.45 -7.12
N LYS A 151 -19.71 0.96 -7.20
CA LYS A 151 -20.56 1.12 -8.38
C LYS A 151 -21.13 2.53 -8.45
N ILE A 152 -20.46 3.42 -9.17
CA ILE A 152 -20.81 4.86 -9.25
C ILE A 152 -22.27 5.08 -9.69
N ASP A 153 -22.71 4.40 -10.74
CA ASP A 153 -24.09 4.52 -11.24
C ASP A 153 -25.14 3.95 -10.27
N GLY A 154 -24.71 3.07 -9.34
CA GLY A 154 -25.54 2.47 -8.30
C GLY A 154 -25.64 3.31 -7.03
N ILE A 155 -24.90 4.42 -6.92
CA ILE A 155 -24.84 5.25 -5.72
C ILE A 155 -26.22 5.86 -5.44
N LYS A 156 -26.75 5.56 -4.25
CA LYS A 156 -28.07 6.00 -3.76
C LYS A 156 -28.06 6.18 -2.24
N LYS A 157 -29.20 6.64 -1.70
CA LYS A 157 -29.42 6.86 -0.26
C LYS A 157 -28.33 7.70 0.40
N ILE A 158 -27.91 8.77 -0.27
CA ILE A 158 -26.91 9.70 0.26
C ILE A 158 -27.56 10.48 1.41
N ALA A 159 -27.04 10.28 2.62
CA ALA A 159 -27.58 10.88 3.83
C ALA A 159 -26.44 11.43 4.70
N ARG A 160 -26.46 12.74 4.94
CA ARG A 160 -25.52 13.40 5.83
C ARG A 160 -25.99 13.39 7.27
N ASN A 161 -25.09 13.01 8.17
CA ASN A 161 -25.24 13.14 9.61
C ASN A 161 -23.99 13.80 10.20
N LYS A 162 -24.11 15.08 10.61
CA LYS A 162 -23.03 15.92 11.13
C LYS A 162 -21.78 15.86 10.23
N ASN A 163 -20.79 15.08 10.62
CA ASN A 163 -19.48 14.96 9.98
C ASN A 163 -19.36 13.69 9.12
N THR A 164 -20.47 12.98 8.87
CA THR A 164 -20.47 11.75 8.07
C THR A 164 -21.50 11.82 6.96
N ILE A 165 -21.18 11.25 5.79
CA ILE A 165 -22.10 11.06 4.68
C ILE A 165 -22.19 9.55 4.42
N GLN A 166 -23.36 8.96 4.65
CA GLN A 166 -23.61 7.55 4.36
C GLN A 166 -24.22 7.40 2.97
N PHE A 167 -23.88 6.33 2.28
CA PHE A 167 -24.42 6.00 0.97
C PHE A 167 -24.29 4.49 0.70
N GLU A 168 -25.01 4.01 -0.32
CA GLU A 168 -24.95 2.62 -0.78
C GLU A 168 -24.75 2.62 -2.30
N ASP A 169 -24.07 1.61 -2.84
CA ASP A 169 -23.87 1.46 -4.30
C ASP A 169 -24.70 0.32 -4.94
N GLY A 170 -25.62 -0.25 -4.15
CA GLY A 170 -26.43 -1.40 -4.53
C GLY A 170 -25.81 -2.76 -4.18
N ILE A 171 -24.53 -2.80 -3.79
CA ILE A 171 -23.85 -4.00 -3.26
C ILE A 171 -23.44 -3.77 -1.81
N ASN A 172 -22.78 -2.64 -1.55
CA ASN A 172 -22.10 -2.31 -0.32
C ASN A 172 -22.65 -1.02 0.30
N GLU A 173 -22.54 -0.94 1.62
CA GLU A 173 -22.84 0.28 2.38
C GLU A 173 -21.53 0.97 2.77
N TYR A 174 -21.52 2.29 2.67
CA TYR A 174 -20.36 3.14 2.92
C TYR A 174 -20.71 4.29 3.85
N SER A 175 -19.69 4.80 4.54
CA SER A 175 -19.76 5.99 5.37
C SER A 175 -18.48 6.79 5.18
N PHE A 176 -18.60 8.02 4.67
CA PHE A 176 -17.47 8.93 4.51
C PHE A 176 -17.41 9.89 5.69
N ASN A 177 -16.30 9.90 6.43
CA ASN A 177 -16.05 10.83 7.52
C ASN A 177 -15.32 12.08 7.00
N LEU A 178 -16.00 13.22 7.02
CA LEU A 178 -15.51 14.49 6.50
C LEU A 178 -14.35 15.07 7.32
N SER A 179 -14.36 14.87 8.65
CA SER A 179 -13.31 15.42 9.53
C SER A 179 -11.99 14.68 9.37
N LYS A 180 -12.05 13.36 9.15
CA LYS A 180 -10.89 12.48 9.00
C LYS A 180 -10.55 12.18 7.53
N SER A 181 -11.27 12.78 6.58
CA SER A 181 -11.18 12.47 5.15
C SER A 181 -11.16 10.95 4.85
N THR A 182 -11.92 10.16 5.59
CA THR A 182 -11.77 8.70 5.62
C THR A 182 -13.04 8.02 5.14
N LEU A 183 -12.89 7.11 4.17
CA LEU A 183 -13.98 6.26 3.70
C LEU A 183 -14.01 4.94 4.47
N TYR A 184 -15.20 4.60 4.96
CA TYR A 184 -15.50 3.34 5.63
C TYR A 184 -16.44 2.51 4.77
N LYS A 185 -16.26 1.18 4.79
CA LYS A 185 -17.18 0.19 4.21
C LYS A 185 -17.77 -0.63 5.33
N ARG A 186 -19.06 -0.99 5.23
CA ARG A 186 -19.66 -1.95 6.15
C ARG A 186 -19.25 -3.37 5.78
N PHE A 187 -18.75 -4.09 6.78
CA PHE A 187 -18.48 -5.52 6.74
C PHE A 187 -19.58 -6.25 7.51
N ILE A 188 -20.20 -7.23 6.86
CA ILE A 188 -21.29 -8.04 7.43
C ILE A 188 -20.72 -9.45 7.67
N CYS A 189 -20.25 -9.68 8.88
CA CYS A 189 -19.58 -10.89 9.33
C CYS A 189 -20.62 -11.84 9.94
N LYS A 190 -21.40 -12.51 9.08
CA LYS A 190 -22.48 -13.42 9.52
C LYS A 190 -22.07 -14.89 9.48
N ASP A 191 -21.47 -15.30 8.37
CA ASP A 191 -21.10 -16.69 8.11
C ASP A 191 -19.57 -16.75 8.04
N SER A 192 -18.92 -17.19 9.12
CA SER A 192 -17.46 -17.32 9.19
C SER A 192 -16.98 -18.47 8.31
N LEU A 193 -15.77 -18.31 7.77
CA LEU A 193 -15.08 -19.37 7.04
C LEU A 193 -14.45 -20.39 8.00
N GLU A 194 -14.00 -19.92 9.16
CA GLU A 194 -13.42 -20.73 10.22
C GLU A 194 -13.56 -20.00 11.56
N ASP A 195 -13.77 -20.76 12.62
CA ASP A 195 -13.93 -20.29 14.00
C ASP A 195 -12.86 -20.90 14.90
N ILE A 196 -11.86 -20.10 15.21
CA ILE A 196 -10.68 -20.50 15.95
C ILE A 196 -10.88 -20.21 17.43
N LYS A 197 -11.11 -21.28 18.21
CA LYS A 197 -11.09 -21.20 19.68
C LYS A 197 -9.67 -20.93 20.17
N VAL A 198 -9.55 -19.98 21.10
CA VAL A 198 -8.29 -19.52 21.69
C VAL A 198 -8.35 -19.63 23.21
N ASP A 199 -7.50 -20.48 23.75
CA ASP A 199 -7.28 -20.59 25.19
C ASP A 199 -6.27 -19.53 25.63
N ILE A 200 -6.77 -18.42 26.19
CA ILE A 200 -5.92 -17.32 26.66
C ILE A 200 -5.21 -17.75 27.94
N LEU A 201 -3.88 -17.67 27.94
CA LEU A 201 -3.06 -18.01 29.08
C LEU A 201 -3.28 -17.03 30.23
N GLU A 202 -3.40 -17.57 31.45
CA GLU A 202 -3.59 -16.75 32.65
C GLU A 202 -2.36 -15.88 32.95
N ASN A 203 -1.17 -16.49 32.84
CA ASN A 203 0.13 -15.84 32.99
C ASN A 203 1.06 -16.20 31.82
N PRO A 204 1.00 -15.48 30.68
CA PRO A 204 1.86 -15.77 29.53
C PRO A 204 3.36 -15.57 29.82
N PHE A 205 3.75 -14.77 30.82
CA PHE A 205 5.15 -14.56 31.17
C PHE A 205 5.82 -15.82 31.73
N GLU A 206 5.10 -16.67 32.46
CA GLU A 206 5.63 -17.96 32.94
C GLU A 206 5.98 -18.90 31.78
N VAL A 207 5.10 -18.97 30.77
CA VAL A 207 5.33 -19.78 29.57
C VAL A 207 6.54 -19.26 28.81
N LEU A 208 6.62 -17.93 28.62
CA LEU A 208 7.76 -17.30 27.94
C LEU A 208 9.08 -17.46 28.70
N ALA A 209 9.07 -17.41 30.03
CA ALA A 209 10.27 -17.58 30.85
C ALA A 209 10.87 -19.00 30.73
N ASN A 210 10.05 -20.00 30.43
CA ASN A 210 10.49 -21.38 30.21
C ASN A 210 11.03 -21.64 28.79
N LEU A 211 10.91 -20.68 27.87
CA LEU A 211 11.51 -20.79 26.54
C LEU A 211 13.02 -20.59 26.63
N SER A 212 13.79 -21.66 26.36
CA SER A 212 15.24 -21.55 26.22
C SER A 212 15.58 -20.80 24.93
N VAL A 213 16.04 -19.55 25.06
CA VAL A 213 16.48 -18.68 23.93
C VAL A 213 17.84 -19.15 23.35
N SER A 214 18.32 -20.34 23.72
CA SER A 214 19.69 -20.80 23.47
C SER A 214 20.03 -21.13 22.01
N GLN A 215 19.04 -21.14 21.09
CA GLN A 215 19.25 -21.40 19.65
C GLN A 215 18.70 -20.32 18.71
N SER A 216 18.16 -19.22 19.20
CA SER A 216 17.75 -18.14 18.30
C SER A 216 18.97 -17.36 17.84
N SER A 217 19.19 -17.30 16.52
CA SER A 217 20.02 -16.26 15.91
C SER A 217 19.46 -14.91 16.35
N ILE A 218 20.09 -14.29 17.35
CA ILE A 218 19.73 -12.94 17.79
C ILE A 218 19.89 -12.05 16.56
N LEU A 219 18.77 -11.49 16.09
CA LEU A 219 18.77 -10.44 15.07
C LEU A 219 19.56 -9.26 15.63
N LYS A 220 20.85 -9.17 15.30
CA LYS A 220 21.72 -8.04 15.65
C LYS A 220 21.45 -6.83 14.76
N GLU A 221 21.00 -7.08 13.54
CA GLU A 221 20.61 -6.08 12.55
C GLU A 221 19.32 -6.54 11.87
N VAL A 222 18.34 -5.63 11.72
CA VAL A 222 17.18 -5.87 10.86
C VAL A 222 17.69 -5.75 9.43
N SER A 223 17.65 -6.83 8.64
CA SER A 223 18.02 -6.75 7.23
C SER A 223 17.03 -5.83 6.50
N THR A 224 17.37 -4.56 6.43
CA THR A 224 16.73 -3.59 5.56
C THR A 224 17.77 -3.25 4.52
N TYR A 225 17.48 -3.59 3.27
CA TYR A 225 18.25 -3.04 2.16
C TYR A 225 18.30 -1.52 2.32
N PRO A 226 19.45 -0.87 2.11
CA PRO A 226 19.49 0.59 2.03
C PRO A 226 18.42 1.07 1.06
N PHE A 227 17.69 2.12 1.42
CA PHE A 227 16.63 2.65 0.58
C PHE A 227 16.62 4.17 0.59
N ILE A 228 16.01 4.73 -0.46
CA ILE A 228 15.74 6.17 -0.59
C ILE A 228 14.35 6.38 -1.14
N TYR A 229 13.77 7.55 -0.87
CA TYR A 229 12.60 8.03 -1.59
C TYR A 229 13.00 9.01 -2.68
N LEU A 230 12.34 8.95 -3.83
CA LEU A 230 12.50 9.88 -4.94
C LEU A 230 11.14 10.48 -5.33
N PRO A 231 11.05 11.79 -5.60
CA PRO A 231 9.80 12.47 -5.89
C PRO A 231 9.37 12.24 -7.34
N LEU A 232 8.06 12.15 -7.58
CA LEU A 232 7.48 12.19 -8.94
C LEU A 232 7.11 13.60 -9.40
N TYR A 233 7.34 14.60 -8.55
CA TYR A 233 7.14 16.02 -8.80
C TYR A 233 8.46 16.80 -8.72
N ALA A 234 8.44 18.13 -8.87
CA ALA A 234 9.63 18.97 -8.71
C ALA A 234 9.75 19.51 -7.28
N PRO A 235 10.73 19.08 -6.45
CA PRO A 235 10.85 19.54 -5.05
C PRO A 235 11.17 21.01 -4.87
N SER A 236 11.64 21.68 -5.93
CA SER A 236 11.88 23.12 -5.94
C SER A 236 10.61 23.94 -6.20
N SER A 237 9.52 23.29 -6.63
CA SER A 237 8.23 23.96 -6.81
C SER A 237 7.61 24.25 -5.46
N LYS A 238 7.08 25.46 -5.26
CA LYS A 238 6.42 25.86 -4.02
C LYS A 238 5.24 24.95 -3.69
N ASP A 239 4.48 24.59 -4.71
CA ASP A 239 3.27 23.77 -4.60
C ASP A 239 3.56 22.29 -4.89
N LEU A 240 4.85 21.90 -4.92
CA LEU A 240 5.30 20.54 -5.20
C LEU A 240 4.71 19.98 -6.51
N GLU A 241 4.56 20.87 -7.50
CA GLU A 241 4.02 20.53 -8.82
C GLU A 241 5.02 19.73 -9.67
N PRO A 242 4.57 18.70 -10.41
CA PRO A 242 5.36 18.14 -11.50
C PRO A 242 5.69 19.21 -12.55
N ALA A 243 6.91 19.16 -13.08
CA ALA A 243 7.31 20.06 -14.16
C ALA A 243 6.51 19.75 -15.45
N LEU A 244 6.15 20.77 -16.24
CA LEU A 244 5.32 20.62 -17.45
C LEU A 244 5.97 19.79 -18.58
N ALA A 245 7.30 19.72 -18.58
CA ALA A 245 8.11 19.16 -19.66
C ALA A 245 9.39 18.48 -19.12
N SER A 246 9.33 17.92 -17.92
CA SER A 246 10.47 17.24 -17.27
C SER A 246 9.98 16.23 -16.25
N GLY A 247 10.90 15.39 -15.75
CA GLY A 247 10.55 14.31 -14.81
C GLY A 247 9.50 13.38 -15.41
N ILE A 248 8.39 13.22 -14.70
CA ILE A 248 7.23 12.41 -15.11
C ILE A 248 6.57 12.89 -16.43
N ASN A 249 6.67 14.18 -16.76
CA ASN A 249 6.12 14.75 -18.00
C ASN A 249 7.20 14.99 -19.09
N GLN A 250 8.33 14.28 -19.05
CA GLN A 250 9.42 14.48 -20.04
C GLN A 250 8.96 14.24 -21.49
N TRP A 251 7.99 13.35 -21.71
CA TRP A 251 7.37 13.11 -23.02
C TRP A 251 6.84 14.39 -23.69
N ASN A 252 6.49 15.42 -22.91
CA ASN A 252 6.00 16.71 -23.38
C ASN A 252 7.12 17.74 -23.68
N ALA A 253 8.39 17.36 -23.52
CA ALA A 253 9.50 18.29 -23.74
C ALA A 253 9.77 18.52 -25.23
N GLY A 254 9.90 19.79 -25.62
CA GLY A 254 10.24 20.18 -26.99
C GLY A 254 11.64 19.75 -27.44
N GLY A 255 11.91 19.94 -28.73
CA GLY A 255 13.18 19.56 -29.38
C GLY A 255 12.99 18.36 -30.28
N ARG A 256 13.65 17.24 -29.96
CA ARG A 256 13.50 16.00 -30.74
C ARG A 256 12.12 15.38 -30.58
N ASP A 257 11.72 14.57 -31.55
CA ASP A 257 10.56 13.70 -31.39
C ASP A 257 10.77 12.76 -30.19
N ARG A 258 9.75 12.66 -29.34
CA ARG A 258 9.80 11.90 -28.08
C ARG A 258 8.75 10.82 -28.09
N ASN A 259 9.13 9.67 -27.54
CA ASN A 259 8.12 8.66 -27.26
C ASN A 259 7.19 9.17 -26.15
N GLN A 260 5.89 8.89 -26.28
CA GLN A 260 4.85 9.24 -25.31
C GLN A 260 5.08 8.66 -23.90
N ASP A 261 5.95 7.66 -23.78
CA ASP A 261 6.30 7.00 -22.52
C ASP A 261 7.73 7.37 -22.05
N GLU A 262 8.33 8.42 -22.61
CA GLU A 262 9.59 8.97 -22.09
C GLU A 262 9.37 9.69 -20.76
N LEU A 263 10.10 9.26 -19.73
CA LEU A 263 10.24 9.97 -18.47
C LEU A 263 11.57 9.67 -17.79
N TYR A 264 11.88 10.46 -16.78
CA TYR A 264 12.85 10.08 -15.76
C TYR A 264 12.32 10.41 -14.38
N ILE A 265 12.77 9.66 -13.38
CA ILE A 265 12.51 9.98 -11.97
C ILE A 265 13.66 10.88 -11.50
N PRO A 266 13.38 12.12 -11.05
CA PRO A 266 14.41 13.01 -10.54
C PRO A 266 15.14 12.42 -9.33
N VAL A 267 16.47 12.54 -9.32
CA VAL A 267 17.32 12.26 -8.16
C VAL A 267 17.87 13.59 -7.65
N PRO A 268 17.33 14.14 -6.54
CA PRO A 268 17.83 15.37 -5.95
C PRO A 268 19.30 15.28 -5.57
N ALA A 269 20.06 16.36 -5.76
CA ALA A 269 21.51 16.36 -5.52
C ALA A 269 21.89 16.04 -4.06
N TRP A 270 21.02 16.32 -3.09
CA TRP A 270 21.26 15.99 -1.69
C TRP A 270 21.26 14.49 -1.42
N ILE A 271 20.51 13.70 -2.20
CA ILE A 271 20.51 12.23 -2.11
C ILE A 271 21.91 11.71 -2.40
N HIS A 272 22.54 12.15 -3.49
CA HIS A 272 23.91 11.76 -3.84
C HIS A 272 24.93 12.17 -2.76
N LYS A 273 24.70 13.29 -2.06
CA LYS A 273 25.59 13.76 -0.99
C LYS A 273 25.44 12.97 0.32
N LYS A 274 24.23 12.56 0.68
CA LYS A 274 23.93 11.88 1.94
C LYS A 274 24.00 10.36 1.84
N PHE A 275 23.74 9.82 0.65
CA PHE A 275 23.73 8.39 0.34
C PHE A 275 24.76 8.09 -0.76
N GLU A 276 26.02 8.44 -0.50
CA GLU A 276 27.13 8.18 -1.42
C GLU A 276 27.23 6.68 -1.75
N GLY A 277 27.46 6.37 -3.04
CA GLY A 277 27.49 5.00 -3.53
C GLY A 277 26.12 4.31 -3.56
N PHE A 278 25.00 5.00 -3.34
CA PHE A 278 23.67 4.38 -3.46
C PHE A 278 23.39 3.93 -4.89
N PHE A 279 23.65 4.79 -5.88
CA PHE A 279 23.59 4.45 -7.30
C PHE A 279 25.00 4.29 -7.89
N PRO A 280 25.16 3.66 -9.06
CA PRO A 280 26.45 3.63 -9.75
C PRO A 280 26.91 5.04 -10.15
N ASP A 281 28.22 5.30 -10.05
CA ASP A 281 28.82 6.63 -10.26
C ASP A 281 29.05 6.97 -11.75
N ASN A 282 28.72 6.06 -12.67
CA ASN A 282 28.86 6.24 -14.11
C ASN A 282 27.51 6.16 -14.83
N ASN A 283 27.25 7.10 -15.75
CA ASN A 283 26.03 7.14 -16.58
C ASN A 283 25.94 6.01 -17.62
N ASP A 284 27.04 5.30 -17.87
CA ASP A 284 27.05 4.14 -18.76
C ASP A 284 26.78 2.82 -18.03
N ASP A 285 26.90 2.82 -16.70
CA ASP A 285 26.63 1.66 -15.88
C ASP A 285 25.13 1.40 -15.83
N LYS A 286 24.77 0.16 -16.17
CA LYS A 286 23.40 -0.31 -16.18
C LYS A 286 23.19 -1.23 -14.99
N PHE A 287 21.99 -1.19 -14.44
CA PHE A 287 21.58 -2.07 -13.35
C PHE A 287 20.18 -2.61 -13.61
N GLU A 288 19.88 -3.71 -12.95
CA GLU A 288 18.56 -4.30 -12.91
C GLU A 288 17.67 -3.49 -11.95
N LEU A 289 16.49 -3.12 -12.41
CA LEU A 289 15.46 -2.46 -11.62
C LEU A 289 14.21 -3.34 -11.61
N GLU A 290 13.99 -4.02 -10.50
CA GLU A 290 12.83 -4.89 -10.27
C GLU A 290 11.61 -4.06 -9.89
N LEU A 291 10.53 -4.23 -10.65
CA LEU A 291 9.22 -3.62 -10.44
C LEU A 291 8.37 -4.46 -9.47
N PRO A 292 7.29 -3.91 -8.88
CA PRO A 292 6.47 -4.63 -7.90
C PRO A 292 5.68 -5.82 -8.47
N ASP A 293 5.47 -5.86 -9.78
CA ASP A 293 4.89 -7.01 -10.48
C ASP A 293 5.89 -8.14 -10.76
N GLY A 294 7.18 -7.94 -10.45
CA GLY A 294 8.28 -8.87 -10.68
C GLY A 294 9.00 -8.67 -12.01
N GLN A 295 8.58 -7.72 -12.86
CA GLN A 295 9.29 -7.40 -14.10
C GLN A 295 10.64 -6.75 -13.78
N ILE A 296 11.69 -7.15 -14.50
CA ILE A 296 13.03 -6.55 -14.37
C ILE A 296 13.30 -5.63 -15.56
N LEU A 297 13.54 -4.35 -15.29
CA LEU A 297 13.95 -3.36 -16.28
C LEU A 297 15.47 -3.18 -16.28
N ASN A 298 16.03 -2.89 -17.46
CA ASN A 298 17.38 -2.34 -17.55
C ASN A 298 17.31 -0.83 -17.28
N ALA A 299 17.92 -0.37 -16.18
CA ALA A 299 17.92 1.02 -15.76
C ALA A 299 19.33 1.60 -15.68
N LYS A 300 19.43 2.92 -15.70
CA LYS A 300 20.69 3.65 -15.51
C LYS A 300 20.47 5.07 -14.99
N MET A 301 21.53 5.62 -14.43
CA MET A 301 21.62 7.04 -14.12
C MET A 301 21.92 7.85 -15.39
N CYS A 302 21.33 9.02 -15.51
CA CYS A 302 21.41 9.86 -16.70
C CYS A 302 21.45 11.35 -16.35
N GLN A 303 21.81 12.14 -17.37
CA GLN A 303 21.93 13.60 -17.33
C GLN A 303 23.11 14.12 -16.50
N ALA A 304 23.42 15.41 -16.65
CA ALA A 304 24.48 16.07 -15.88
C ALA A 304 24.17 15.99 -14.38
N GLY A 305 25.14 15.52 -13.59
CA GLY A 305 25.00 15.30 -12.15
C GLY A 305 24.18 14.07 -11.78
N GLN A 306 23.99 13.11 -12.69
CA GLN A 306 23.26 11.84 -12.44
C GLN A 306 21.87 12.07 -11.83
N LYS A 307 21.19 13.11 -12.30
CA LYS A 307 19.94 13.59 -11.70
C LYS A 307 18.68 12.91 -12.23
N GLY A 308 18.81 11.95 -13.15
CA GLY A 308 17.65 11.24 -13.70
C GLY A 308 17.85 9.73 -13.70
N LEU A 309 16.97 9.02 -13.01
CA LEU A 309 16.79 7.58 -13.11
C LEU A 309 15.90 7.27 -14.32
N MET A 310 16.41 6.47 -15.27
CA MET A 310 15.73 6.13 -16.52
C MET A 310 15.86 4.64 -16.84
N SER A 311 14.94 4.10 -17.64
CA SER A 311 15.15 2.79 -18.29
C SER A 311 15.95 2.92 -19.59
N ASN A 312 16.49 1.80 -20.06
CA ASN A 312 17.14 1.69 -21.35
C ASN A 312 16.53 0.52 -22.15
N PRO A 313 15.72 0.78 -23.20
CA PRO A 313 15.39 2.09 -23.78
C PRO A 313 14.55 2.98 -22.86
N ASN A 314 14.64 4.32 -23.04
CA ASN A 314 13.96 5.31 -22.20
C ASN A 314 12.45 5.41 -22.49
N LYS A 315 11.75 4.30 -22.26
CA LYS A 315 10.30 4.17 -22.42
C LYS A 315 9.70 3.11 -21.50
N ALA A 316 10.49 2.14 -21.05
CA ALA A 316 9.98 1.03 -20.25
C ALA A 316 9.55 1.50 -18.84
N LEU A 317 10.40 2.30 -18.18
CA LEU A 317 10.06 2.89 -16.88
C LEU A 317 8.85 3.82 -17.01
N GLY A 318 8.77 4.61 -18.08
CA GLY A 318 7.64 5.51 -18.28
C GLY A 318 6.35 4.84 -18.71
N LYS A 319 6.41 3.73 -19.46
CA LYS A 319 5.24 2.90 -19.73
C LYS A 319 4.71 2.34 -18.41
N TRP A 320 5.58 1.77 -17.58
CA TRP A 320 5.19 1.26 -16.27
C TRP A 320 4.55 2.34 -15.41
N VAL A 321 5.22 3.47 -15.19
CA VAL A 321 4.69 4.57 -14.36
C VAL A 321 3.42 5.16 -14.98
N LEU A 322 3.46 5.69 -16.20
CA LEU A 322 2.37 6.49 -16.76
C LEU A 322 1.18 5.65 -17.22
N ARG A 323 1.43 4.48 -17.83
CA ARG A 323 0.41 3.71 -18.54
C ARG A 323 -0.07 2.55 -17.74
N ASP A 324 0.84 1.76 -17.19
CA ASP A 324 0.47 0.53 -16.50
C ASP A 324 -0.06 0.85 -15.10
N VAL A 325 0.65 1.66 -14.32
CA VAL A 325 0.24 1.97 -12.95
C VAL A 325 -0.66 3.20 -12.88
N LEU A 326 -0.15 4.38 -13.21
CA LEU A 326 -0.91 5.62 -13.05
C LEU A 326 -2.11 5.70 -14.01
N LYS A 327 -2.12 4.92 -15.11
CA LYS A 327 -3.20 4.90 -16.11
C LYS A 327 -3.58 6.31 -16.58
N VAL A 328 -2.56 7.14 -16.84
CA VAL A 328 -2.68 8.49 -17.39
C VAL A 328 -2.95 8.33 -18.88
N PRO A 329 -4.02 8.96 -19.44
CA PRO A 329 -4.23 8.93 -20.88
C PRO A 329 -3.04 9.55 -21.64
N VAL A 330 -2.76 9.04 -22.83
CA VAL A 330 -1.72 9.62 -23.70
C VAL A 330 -2.06 11.10 -23.97
N GLY A 331 -1.04 11.96 -23.91
CA GLY A 331 -1.22 13.41 -24.12
C GLY A 331 -1.77 14.17 -22.91
N THR A 332 -1.99 13.52 -21.77
CA THR A 332 -2.45 14.17 -20.53
C THR A 332 -1.28 14.42 -19.60
N LEU A 333 -1.13 15.67 -19.14
CA LEU A 333 -0.11 16.02 -18.15
C LEU A 333 -0.48 15.46 -16.78
N VAL A 334 0.54 14.96 -16.08
CA VAL A 334 0.43 14.65 -14.66
C VAL A 334 0.64 15.93 -13.87
N ASP A 335 -0.35 16.33 -13.09
CA ASP A 335 -0.30 17.48 -12.18
C ASP A 335 -0.33 17.02 -10.71
N ARG A 336 -0.08 17.94 -9.77
CA ARG A 336 -0.11 17.64 -8.33
C ARG A 336 -1.44 17.05 -7.90
N LYS A 337 -2.54 17.63 -8.38
CA LYS A 337 -3.90 17.19 -8.09
C LYS A 337 -4.13 15.73 -8.44
N TYR A 338 -3.61 15.27 -9.58
CA TYR A 338 -3.72 13.88 -10.00
C TYR A 338 -2.95 12.96 -9.05
N LEU A 339 -1.71 13.32 -8.69
CA LEU A 339 -0.89 12.58 -7.72
C LEU A 339 -1.57 12.50 -6.33
N ASP A 340 -2.18 13.59 -5.89
CA ASP A 340 -2.91 13.62 -4.62
C ASP A 340 -4.15 12.71 -4.65
N MET A 341 -4.89 12.74 -5.77
CA MET A 341 -6.08 11.91 -5.98
C MET A 341 -5.74 10.42 -5.89
N ILE A 342 -4.67 9.99 -6.57
CA ILE A 342 -4.22 8.60 -6.54
C ILE A 342 -3.57 8.22 -5.21
N GLY A 343 -3.13 9.18 -4.39
CA GLY A 343 -2.50 8.88 -3.10
C GLY A 343 -1.00 8.59 -3.18
N ILE A 344 -0.33 8.91 -4.29
CA ILE A 344 1.06 8.57 -4.60
C ILE A 344 1.75 9.80 -5.19
N ASP A 345 2.89 10.21 -4.62
CA ASP A 345 3.69 11.35 -5.13
C ASP A 345 5.18 11.05 -5.25
N SER A 346 5.60 9.84 -4.88
CA SER A 346 6.99 9.45 -4.80
C SER A 346 7.16 7.96 -5.06
N VAL A 347 8.40 7.53 -5.22
CA VAL A 347 8.80 6.13 -5.28
C VAL A 347 9.82 5.84 -4.20
N ILE A 348 9.85 4.61 -3.70
CA ILE A 348 10.92 4.08 -2.88
C ILE A 348 11.82 3.21 -3.74
N VAL A 349 13.14 3.37 -3.59
CA VAL A 349 14.14 2.54 -4.27
C VAL A 349 14.98 1.84 -3.21
N PHE A 350 15.10 0.51 -3.30
CA PHE A 350 15.94 -0.32 -2.44
C PHE A 350 17.18 -0.75 -3.21
N LYS A 351 18.36 -0.64 -2.58
CA LYS A 351 19.62 -1.18 -3.08
C LYS A 351 19.80 -2.61 -2.61
N ILE A 352 19.58 -3.58 -3.50
CA ILE A 352 19.78 -5.01 -3.20
C ILE A 352 21.27 -5.35 -3.33
N SER A 353 21.93 -4.81 -4.36
CA SER A 353 23.37 -4.87 -4.59
C SER A 353 23.79 -3.70 -5.50
N ASP A 354 25.06 -3.61 -5.87
CA ASP A 354 25.54 -2.56 -6.78
C ASP A 354 24.97 -2.65 -8.21
N THR A 355 24.41 -3.80 -8.59
CA THR A 355 23.87 -4.06 -9.93
C THR A 355 22.38 -4.38 -9.94
N ARG A 356 21.72 -4.39 -8.77
CA ARG A 356 20.30 -4.74 -8.65
C ARG A 356 19.59 -3.88 -7.61
N TYR A 357 18.47 -3.33 -8.03
CA TYR A 357 17.61 -2.45 -7.25
C TYR A 357 16.16 -2.92 -7.36
N LYS A 358 15.36 -2.61 -6.34
CA LYS A 358 13.90 -2.76 -6.38
C LYS A 358 13.26 -1.39 -6.25
N ILE A 359 12.19 -1.13 -7.00
CA ILE A 359 11.42 0.11 -6.93
C ILE A 359 9.97 -0.20 -6.60
N ASP A 360 9.35 0.67 -5.81
CA ASP A 360 7.91 0.65 -5.56
C ASP A 360 7.37 2.07 -5.44
N PHE A 361 6.05 2.24 -5.53
CA PHE A 361 5.39 3.51 -5.25
C PHE A 361 5.32 3.78 -3.76
N ALA A 362 5.37 5.07 -3.42
CA ALA A 362 5.28 5.57 -2.07
C ALA A 362 4.12 6.57 -1.95
N SER A 363 3.45 6.53 -0.80
CA SER A 363 2.34 7.43 -0.54
C SER A 363 2.80 8.88 -0.44
N ILE A 364 1.82 9.76 -0.54
CA ILE A 364 2.02 11.20 -0.35
C ILE A 364 2.78 11.52 0.94
N GLY A 365 3.77 12.40 0.83
CA GLY A 365 4.55 12.93 1.96
C GLY A 365 5.78 12.10 2.35
N LYS A 366 5.96 10.89 1.79
CA LYS A 366 7.07 10.01 2.18
C LYS A 366 8.44 10.57 1.82
N PHE A 367 8.55 11.23 0.68
CA PHE A 367 9.79 11.88 0.28
C PHE A 367 10.16 13.04 1.22
N GLU A 368 9.17 13.83 1.65
CA GLU A 368 9.31 14.95 2.56
C GLU A 368 9.71 14.50 3.96
N GLU A 369 9.01 13.50 4.51
CA GLU A 369 9.37 12.85 5.79
C GLU A 369 10.83 12.35 5.76
N PHE A 370 11.21 11.71 4.65
CA PHE A 370 12.56 11.19 4.45
C PHE A 370 13.59 12.31 4.35
N LYS A 371 13.29 13.36 3.59
CA LYS A 371 14.13 14.54 3.41
C LYS A 371 14.35 15.27 4.73
N ASP A 372 13.31 15.53 5.51
CA ASP A 372 13.40 16.23 6.80
C ASP A 372 14.29 15.47 7.80
N THR A 373 14.29 14.14 7.72
CA THR A 373 15.08 13.27 8.61
C THR A 373 16.55 13.16 8.19
N HIS A 374 16.88 13.26 6.90
CA HIS A 374 18.21 12.92 6.38
C HIS A 374 18.97 14.06 5.68
N GLU A 375 18.27 15.05 5.11
CA GLU A 375 18.92 16.16 4.40
C GLU A 375 19.63 17.11 5.37
N ASN A 376 19.04 17.32 6.56
CA ASN A 376 19.58 18.19 7.61
C ASN A 376 20.96 17.75 8.11
#